data_AF-A0A7C2Q404-F1
#
_entry.id   AF-A0A7C2Q404-F1
#
_cell.length_a   1.000
_cell.length_b   1.000
_cell.length_c   1.000
_cell.angle_alpha   90.00
_cell.angle_beta   90.00
_cell.angle_gamma   90.00
#
_symmetry.space_group_name_H-M   'P 1'
#
loop_
_entity.id
_entity.type
_entity.pdbx_description
1 polymer ?
#
loop_
_entity_poly.entity_id
_entity_poly.type
_entity_poly.pdbx_seq_one_letter_code
_entity_poly.pdbx_strand_id
1 'polypeptide(L)'
;MSAGAPSGGVAKIDEKLLLDWGARIGAAARSENVRPAQLENIIASLDAFQGREALLATAAFALRQAQRLGAGRTTARLINQALLDLYEKGAGKDEARKALGFAKWVYEALTAGFRGRPEQLTLESLLRQLAGGGR
;
A
#
# COMPACT_ATOMS: atom_id res chain seq x y z
N MET A 1 -30.46 -29.11 -21.38
CA MET A 1 -30.56 -27.66 -21.13
C MET A 1 -29.68 -27.36 -19.92
N SER A 2 -28.52 -26.74 -20.14
CA SER A 2 -27.52 -26.53 -19.09
C SER A 2 -27.89 -25.29 -18.27
N ALA A 3 -27.95 -25.44 -16.95
CA ALA A 3 -28.14 -24.34 -16.01
C ALA A 3 -26.87 -23.48 -15.99
N GLY A 4 -27.03 -22.18 -16.26
CA GLY A 4 -25.95 -21.21 -16.16
C GLY A 4 -25.39 -21.16 -14.73
N ALA A 5 -24.07 -21.29 -14.61
CA ALA A 5 -23.37 -21.12 -13.34
C ALA A 5 -23.56 -19.68 -12.83
N PRO A 6 -23.71 -19.46 -11.51
CA PRO A 6 -23.66 -18.12 -10.95
C PRO A 6 -22.25 -17.56 -11.13
N SER A 7 -22.12 -16.49 -11.92
CA SER A 7 -20.90 -15.70 -11.98
C SER A 7 -20.62 -15.14 -10.59
N GLY A 8 -19.63 -15.70 -9.90
CA GLY A 8 -19.18 -15.24 -8.59
C GLY A 8 -18.74 -13.79 -8.69
N GLY A 9 -19.59 -12.87 -8.23
CA GLY A 9 -19.24 -11.45 -8.16
C GLY A 9 -18.09 -11.28 -7.18
N VAL A 10 -16.93 -10.84 -7.67
CA VAL A 10 -15.83 -10.40 -6.81
C VAL A 10 -16.38 -9.27 -5.94
N ALA A 11 -16.36 -9.45 -4.62
CA ALA A 11 -16.78 -8.41 -3.69
C ALA A 11 -15.94 -7.15 -3.98
N LYS A 12 -16.60 -6.06 -4.34
CA LYS A 12 -15.92 -4.80 -4.66
C LYS A 12 -15.17 -4.32 -3.43
N ILE A 13 -13.84 -4.23 -3.52
CA ILE A 13 -13.01 -3.67 -2.46
C ILE A 13 -13.37 -2.20 -2.28
N ASP A 14 -13.52 -1.77 -1.03
CA ASP A 14 -13.76 -0.37 -0.69
C ASP A 14 -12.56 0.48 -1.09
N GLU A 15 -12.78 1.48 -1.95
CA GLU A 15 -11.74 2.41 -2.40
C GLU A 15 -11.13 3.17 -1.20
N LYS A 16 -11.94 3.47 -0.18
CA LYS A 16 -11.45 4.14 1.03
C LYS A 16 -10.38 3.32 1.74
N LEU A 17 -10.53 1.99 1.77
CA LEU A 17 -9.54 1.08 2.35
C LEU A 17 -8.20 1.17 1.60
N LEU A 18 -8.23 1.22 0.26
CA LEU A 18 -7.02 1.35 -0.57
C LEU A 18 -6.29 2.66 -0.28
N LEU A 19 -7.06 3.76 -0.19
CA LEU A 19 -6.54 5.09 0.08
C LEU A 19 -5.99 5.21 1.51
N ASP A 20 -6.66 4.61 2.50
CA ASP A 20 -6.16 4.56 3.87
C ASP A 20 -4.85 3.75 3.94
N TRP A 21 -4.79 2.58 3.29
CA TRP A 21 -3.53 1.82 3.19
C TRP A 21 -2.41 2.62 2.53
N GLY A 22 -2.70 3.27 1.40
CA GLY A 22 -1.73 4.11 0.71
C GLY A 22 -1.24 5.27 1.58
N ALA A 23 -2.13 5.94 2.31
CA ALA A 23 -1.75 7.01 3.24
C ALA A 23 -0.79 6.52 4.33
N ARG A 24 -1.08 5.38 4.97
CA ARG A 24 -0.23 4.78 6.01
C ARG A 24 1.15 4.44 5.47
N ILE A 25 1.22 3.78 4.32
CA ILE A 25 2.47 3.35 3.69
C ILE A 25 3.30 4.57 3.27
N GLY A 26 2.71 5.54 2.58
CA GLY A 26 3.41 6.74 2.10
C GLY A 26 3.97 7.58 3.25
N ALA A 27 3.18 7.77 4.31
CA ALA A 27 3.61 8.47 5.52
C ALA A 27 4.78 7.76 6.21
N ALA A 28 4.71 6.43 6.37
CA ALA A 28 5.80 5.65 6.94
C ALA A 28 7.07 5.72 6.09
N ALA A 29 6.94 5.58 4.77
CA ALA A 29 8.05 5.64 3.83
C ALA A 29 8.77 6.98 3.91
N ARG A 30 8.01 8.08 4.06
CA ARG A 30 8.59 9.41 4.21
C ARG A 30 9.32 9.56 5.53
N SER A 31 8.71 9.14 6.64
CA SER A 31 9.33 9.18 7.96
C SER A 31 10.60 8.34 8.07
N GLU A 32 10.67 7.21 7.36
CA GLU A 32 11.85 6.34 7.33
C GLU A 32 12.87 6.73 6.25
N ASN A 33 12.66 7.83 5.51
CA ASN A 33 13.48 8.26 4.38
C ASN A 33 13.74 7.12 3.37
N VAL A 34 12.72 6.30 3.10
CA VAL A 34 12.79 5.26 2.07
C VAL A 34 13.09 5.94 0.74
N ARG A 35 14.09 5.43 0.01
CA ARG A 35 14.47 6.00 -1.30
C ARG A 35 13.29 5.87 -2.27
N PRO A 36 12.96 6.89 -3.09
CA PRO A 36 11.84 6.83 -4.04
C PRO A 36 11.87 5.58 -4.93
N ALA A 37 13.06 5.24 -5.45
CA ALA A 37 13.28 4.04 -6.26
C ALA A 37 12.89 2.72 -5.55
N GLN A 38 12.90 2.66 -4.22
CA GLN A 38 12.44 1.46 -3.51
C GLN A 38 10.92 1.31 -3.58
N LEU A 39 10.15 2.40 -3.48
CA LEU A 39 8.70 2.35 -3.66
C LEU A 39 8.34 1.94 -5.10
N GLU A 40 9.07 2.47 -6.09
CA GLU A 40 8.88 2.09 -7.50
C GLU A 40 9.21 0.63 -7.76
N ASN A 41 10.31 0.12 -7.20
CA ASN A 41 10.66 -1.30 -7.30
C ASN A 41 9.61 -2.21 -6.64
N ILE A 42 8.99 -1.78 -5.53
CA ILE A 42 7.91 -2.53 -4.89
C ILE A 42 6.68 -2.57 -5.80
N ILE A 43 6.28 -1.42 -6.37
CA ILE A 43 5.17 -1.36 -7.34
C ILE A 43 5.46 -2.25 -8.56
N ALA A 44 6.67 -2.16 -9.14
CA ALA A 44 7.07 -2.96 -10.28
C ALA A 44 7.09 -4.46 -9.97
N SER A 45 7.35 -4.86 -8.72
CA SER A 45 7.34 -6.27 -8.33
C SER A 45 5.96 -6.91 -8.40
N LEU A 46 4.86 -6.14 -8.33
CA LEU A 46 3.51 -6.66 -8.63
C LEU A 46 3.41 -7.19 -10.07
N ASP A 47 4.14 -6.58 -11.00
CA ASP A 47 4.08 -6.92 -12.42
C ASP A 47 4.93 -8.12 -12.82
N ALA A 48 5.85 -8.53 -11.95
CA ALA A 48 6.67 -9.73 -12.14
C ALA A 48 5.87 -11.04 -11.96
N PHE A 49 4.68 -10.98 -11.36
CA PHE A 49 3.86 -12.16 -11.06
C PHE A 49 2.44 -12.03 -11.59
N GLN A 50 1.79 -13.19 -11.79
CA GLN A 50 0.42 -13.30 -12.29
C GLN A 50 -0.54 -13.62 -11.15
N GLY A 51 -1.83 -13.39 -11.40
CA GLY A 51 -2.89 -13.71 -10.44
C GLY A 51 -2.84 -12.87 -9.16
N ARG A 52 -3.58 -13.33 -8.15
CA ARG A 52 -3.65 -12.69 -6.83
C ARG A 52 -2.42 -12.97 -5.97
N GLU A 53 -1.69 -14.03 -6.29
CA GLU A 53 -0.43 -14.44 -5.66
C GLU A 53 0.65 -13.37 -5.82
N ALA A 54 0.54 -12.51 -6.83
CA ALA A 54 1.40 -11.33 -7.00
C ALA A 54 1.41 -10.42 -5.76
N LEU A 55 0.31 -10.34 -5.00
CA LEU A 55 0.24 -9.57 -3.75
C LEU A 55 1.15 -10.18 -2.68
N LEU A 56 1.12 -11.50 -2.53
CA LEU A 56 1.96 -12.24 -1.57
C LEU A 56 3.44 -12.14 -1.94
N ALA A 57 3.75 -12.30 -3.23
CA ALA A 57 5.12 -12.16 -3.72
C ALA A 57 5.67 -10.74 -3.50
N THR A 58 4.85 -9.72 -3.74
CA THR A 58 5.21 -8.31 -3.49
C THR A 58 5.39 -8.02 -1.99
N ALA A 59 4.53 -8.57 -1.13
CA ALA A 59 4.65 -8.46 0.32
C ALA A 59 5.98 -9.04 0.81
N ALA A 60 6.32 -10.26 0.36
CA ALA A 60 7.60 -10.90 0.66
C ALA A 60 8.80 -10.09 0.12
N PHE A 61 8.68 -9.52 -1.09
CA PHE A 61 9.70 -8.66 -1.65
C PHE A 61 9.96 -7.41 -0.80
N ALA A 62 8.92 -6.74 -0.32
CA ALA A 62 9.04 -5.56 0.54
C ALA A 62 9.78 -5.89 1.85
N LEU A 63 9.42 -7.00 2.52
CA LEU A 63 10.09 -7.47 3.73
C LEU A 63 11.58 -7.78 3.47
N ARG A 64 11.88 -8.46 2.36
CA ARG A 64 13.26 -8.75 1.95
C ARG A 64 14.06 -7.46 1.71
N GLN A 65 13.49 -6.46 1.05
CA GLN A 65 14.19 -5.18 0.81
C GLN A 65 14.52 -4.47 2.13
N ALA A 66 13.58 -4.44 3.08
CA ALA A 66 13.83 -3.84 4.38
C ALA A 66 14.93 -4.57 5.17
N GLN A 67 14.94 -5.90 5.13
CA GLN A 67 16.01 -6.70 5.76
C GLN A 67 17.36 -6.44 5.09
N ARG A 68 17.41 -6.43 3.75
CA ARG A 68 18.65 -6.24 2.97
C ARG A 68 19.26 -4.85 3.15
N LEU A 69 18.43 -3.81 3.24
CA LEU A 69 18.88 -2.42 3.34
C LEU A 69 19.04 -1.96 4.79
N GLY A 70 18.53 -2.72 5.77
CA GLY A 70 18.53 -2.31 7.17
C GLY A 70 17.63 -1.11 7.49
N ALA A 71 16.74 -0.72 6.58
CA ALA A 71 15.89 0.47 6.66
C ALA A 71 14.48 0.20 6.11
N GLY A 72 13.51 1.06 6.41
CA GLY A 72 12.13 0.93 5.89
C GLY A 72 11.33 -0.21 6.53
N ARG A 73 11.62 -0.57 7.80
CA ARG A 73 11.00 -1.72 8.48
C ARG A 73 9.50 -1.49 8.69
N THR A 74 9.11 -0.29 9.10
CA THR A 74 7.69 0.07 9.30
C THR A 74 6.96 0.08 7.97
N THR A 75 7.57 0.66 6.94
CA THR A 75 7.05 0.69 5.57
C THR A 75 6.80 -0.71 5.03
N ALA A 76 7.80 -1.59 5.12
CA ALA A 76 7.66 -2.98 4.66
C ALA A 76 6.61 -3.77 5.46
N ARG A 77 6.52 -3.55 6.77
CA ARG A 77 5.46 -4.14 7.61
C ARG A 77 4.07 -3.70 7.16
N LEU A 78 3.87 -2.41 6.90
CA LEU A 78 2.58 -1.87 6.44
C LEU A 78 2.21 -2.35 5.04
N ILE A 79 3.19 -2.45 4.12
CA ILE A 79 2.97 -3.05 2.80
C ILE A 79 2.55 -4.51 2.95
N ASN A 80 3.24 -5.28 3.79
CA ASN A 80 2.88 -6.67 4.05
C ASN A 80 1.45 -6.80 4.61
N GLN A 81 1.10 -5.97 5.60
CA GLN A 81 -0.25 -5.94 6.18
C GLN A 81 -1.31 -5.57 5.13
N ALA A 82 -1.08 -4.54 4.33
CA ALA A 82 -2.00 -4.10 3.30
C ALA A 82 -2.24 -5.19 2.23
N LEU A 83 -1.16 -5.78 1.72
CA LEU A 83 -1.26 -6.77 0.66
C LEU A 83 -1.85 -8.11 1.13
N LEU A 84 -1.60 -8.50 2.38
CA LEU A 84 -2.28 -9.66 2.98
C LEU A 84 -3.77 -9.39 3.20
N ASP A 85 -4.14 -8.23 3.77
CA ASP A 85 -5.53 -7.83 3.98
C ASP A 85 -6.32 -7.80 2.65
N LEU A 86 -5.72 -7.22 1.60
CA LEU A 86 -6.29 -7.19 0.26
C LEU A 86 -6.42 -8.61 -0.33
N TYR A 87 -5.39 -9.44 -0.19
CA TYR A 87 -5.44 -10.83 -0.65
C TYR A 87 -6.57 -11.60 0.05
N GLU A 88 -6.67 -11.51 1.38
CA GLU A 88 -7.71 -12.19 2.17
C GLU A 88 -9.12 -11.74 1.79
N LYS A 89 -9.29 -10.47 1.39
CA LYS A 89 -10.55 -9.91 0.88
C LYS A 89 -10.85 -10.26 -0.59
N GLY A 90 -9.98 -11.01 -1.25
CA GLY A 90 -10.16 -11.43 -2.65
C GLY A 90 -9.78 -10.37 -3.68
N ALA A 91 -9.00 -9.35 -3.30
CA ALA A 91 -8.51 -8.32 -4.21
C ALA A 91 -7.44 -8.86 -5.19
N GLY A 92 -7.28 -8.16 -6.31
CA GLY A 92 -6.30 -8.45 -7.33
C GLY A 92 -5.19 -7.41 -7.41
N LYS A 93 -4.41 -7.51 -8.50
CA LYS A 93 -3.28 -6.62 -8.78
C LYS A 93 -3.71 -5.16 -8.94
N ASP A 94 -4.91 -4.90 -9.44
CA ASP A 94 -5.36 -3.54 -9.72
C ASP A 94 -5.63 -2.77 -8.43
N GLU A 95 -6.26 -3.39 -7.43
CA GLU A 95 -6.44 -2.80 -6.11
C GLU A 95 -5.11 -2.58 -5.39
N ALA A 96 -4.20 -3.56 -5.45
CA ALA A 96 -2.86 -3.44 -4.88
C ALA A 96 -2.06 -2.31 -5.54
N ARG A 97 -2.13 -2.18 -6.88
CA ARG A 97 -1.47 -1.11 -7.62
C ARG A 97 -2.02 0.26 -7.26
N LYS A 98 -3.35 0.40 -7.09
CA LYS A 98 -3.96 1.64 -6.61
C LYS A 98 -3.43 2.04 -5.22
N ALA A 99 -3.44 1.11 -4.27
CA ALA A 99 -2.97 1.39 -2.91
C ALA A 99 -1.49 1.80 -2.87
N LEU A 100 -0.61 1.04 -3.55
CA LEU A 100 0.83 1.35 -3.58
C LEU A 100 1.15 2.60 -4.43
N GLY A 101 0.44 2.81 -5.54
CA GLY A 101 0.55 4.02 -6.34
C GLY A 101 0.14 5.26 -5.55
N PHE A 102 -0.95 5.18 -4.79
CA PHE A 102 -1.37 6.26 -3.89
C PHE A 102 -0.36 6.48 -2.76
N ALA A 103 0.27 5.42 -2.23
CA ALA A 103 1.35 5.54 -1.25
C ALA A 103 2.53 6.36 -1.77
N LYS A 104 2.89 6.19 -3.05
CA LYS A 104 3.93 7.01 -3.70
C LYS A 104 3.52 8.49 -3.72
N TRP A 105 2.28 8.81 -4.09
CA TRP A 105 1.81 10.20 -4.09
C TRP A 105 1.86 10.82 -2.69
N VAL A 106 1.43 10.08 -1.66
CA VAL A 106 1.50 10.55 -0.27
C VAL A 106 2.95 10.78 0.17
N TYR A 107 3.86 9.85 -0.16
CA TYR A 107 5.28 10.00 0.12
C TYR A 107 5.85 11.27 -0.53
N GLU A 108 5.49 11.56 -1.78
CA GLU A 108 5.97 12.73 -2.55
C GLU A 108 5.37 14.04 -2.04
N ALA A 109 4.11 14.03 -1.62
CA ALA A 109 3.42 15.21 -1.10
C ALA A 109 3.93 15.65 0.28
N LEU A 110 4.44 14.71 1.08
CA LEU A 110 4.97 15.01 2.41
C LEU A 110 6.39 15.59 2.32
N THR A 111 6.54 16.85 2.70
CA THR A 111 7.86 17.53 2.72
C THR A 111 8.71 17.15 3.92
N ALA A 112 8.09 16.76 5.03
CA ALA A 112 8.74 16.25 6.24
C ALA A 112 8.17 14.87 6.62
N GLY A 113 8.86 14.16 7.52
CA GLY A 113 8.33 12.93 8.10
C GLY A 113 7.01 13.16 8.83
N PHE A 114 6.08 12.22 8.71
CA PHE A 114 4.85 12.21 9.48
C PHE A 114 5.16 12.00 10.97
N ARG A 115 4.67 12.91 11.82
CA ARG A 115 4.80 12.83 13.28
C ARG A 115 3.58 12.10 13.85
N GLY A 116 3.73 10.81 14.13
CA GLY A 116 2.67 9.99 14.71
C GLY A 116 2.89 8.51 14.46
N ARG A 117 1.82 7.73 14.63
CA ARG A 117 1.78 6.28 14.34
C ARG A 117 1.16 6.07 12.95
N PRO A 118 1.96 5.80 11.90
CA PRO A 118 1.43 5.67 10.55
C PRO A 118 0.35 4.60 10.44
N GLU A 119 0.38 3.54 11.25
CA GLU A 119 -0.62 2.47 11.27
C GLU A 119 -2.03 2.92 11.67
N GLN A 120 -2.17 4.05 12.38
CA GLN A 120 -3.45 4.61 12.79
C GLN A 120 -3.97 5.67 11.81
N LEU A 121 -3.21 5.98 10.76
CA LEU A 121 -3.53 7.03 9.83
C LEU A 121 -4.72 6.65 8.94
N THR A 122 -5.55 7.63 8.64
CA THR A 122 -6.56 7.61 7.57
C THR A 122 -6.23 8.71 6.58
N LEU A 123 -6.68 8.58 5.33
CA LEU A 123 -6.52 9.66 4.36
C LEU A 123 -7.18 10.96 4.85
N GLU A 124 -8.38 10.88 5.41
CA GLU A 124 -9.09 12.06 5.94
C GLU A 124 -8.30 12.77 7.04
N SER A 125 -7.72 12.03 7.98
CA SER A 125 -6.92 12.62 9.05
C SER A 125 -5.62 13.21 8.53
N LEU A 126 -4.99 12.58 7.53
CA LEU A 126 -3.82 13.12 6.84
C LEU A 126 -4.15 14.44 6.13
N LEU A 127 -5.24 14.49 5.36
CA LEU A 127 -5.65 15.69 4.61
C LEU A 127 -5.97 16.84 5.55
N ARG A 128 -6.65 16.59 6.68
CA ARG A 128 -6.92 17.61 7.69
C ARG A 128 -5.63 18.18 8.29
N GLN A 129 -4.62 17.35 8.51
CA GLN A 129 -3.32 17.80 9.01
C GLN A 129 -2.57 18.64 7.97
N LEU A 130 -2.60 18.24 6.70
CA LEU A 130 -1.97 18.99 5.61
C LEU A 130 -2.65 20.34 5.36
N ALA A 131 -3.98 20.37 5.38
CA ALA A 131 -4.76 21.60 5.20
C ALA A 131 -4.67 22.56 6.40
N GLY A 132 -4.48 22.03 7.61
CA GLY A 132 -4.34 22.81 8.85
C GLY A 132 -2.90 23.13 9.26
N GLY A 133 -1.89 22.65 8.52
CA GLY A 133 -0.51 22.52 8.95
C GLY A 133 0.50 23.48 8.30
N GLY A 134 0.08 24.67 7.90
CA GLY A 134 0.96 25.80 7.62
C GLY A 134 0.92 26.81 8.76
N ARG A 135 1.62 26.54 9.86
CA ARG A 135 2.04 27.54 10.85
C ARG A 135 3.48 27.29 11.23
#